data_AF-A0A5C7IWY7-F1
#
_entry.id   AF-A0A5C7IWY7-F1
#
_cell.length_a   1.000
_cell.length_b   1.000
_cell.length_c   1.000
_cell.angle_alpha   90.00
_cell.angle_beta   90.00
_cell.angle_gamma   90.00
#
_symmetry.space_group_name_H-M   'P 1'
#
loop_
_entity.id
_entity.type
_entity.pdbx_description
1 polymer ?
#
loop_
_entity_poly.entity_id
_entity_poly.type
_entity_poly.pdbx_seq_one_letter_code
_entity_poly.pdbx_strand_id
1 'polypeptide(L)'
;MSRVMHCFSLSNSFPMIRIHILPIVAGTGCFLRQLPSEISHLSKLVSLNLGNNPEVKLETRILEGLVRNLTMLEQLDLDSVDMSAMTLGSMANLSNSLISLSLSSCGLQGNFPENIFFLPNLRTLKLAYNQNLTGFFPKENWSNPLQVFGCLFHEFLRNIAT
;
A
#
# COMPACT_ATOMS: atom_id res chain seq x y z
N MET A 1 -23.50 -2.08 -15.24
CA MET A 1 -22.05 -2.28 -15.02
C MET A 1 -21.35 -0.93 -15.18
N SER A 2 -20.73 -0.43 -14.10
CA SER A 2 -20.14 0.92 -14.02
C SER A 2 -18.89 1.05 -14.91
N ARG A 3 -18.70 2.23 -15.52
CA ARG A 3 -17.58 2.60 -16.43
C ARG A 3 -16.18 2.41 -15.84
N VAL A 4 -16.09 2.16 -14.54
CA VAL A 4 -14.86 1.94 -13.77
C VAL A 4 -14.03 0.76 -14.30
N MET A 5 -14.65 -0.30 -14.83
CA MET A 5 -13.94 -1.54 -15.19
C MET A 5 -13.02 -1.44 -16.44
N HIS A 6 -13.11 -0.36 -17.24
CA HIS A 6 -12.34 -0.26 -18.49
C HIS A 6 -10.84 0.07 -18.31
N CYS A 7 -10.42 0.57 -17.14
CA CYS A 7 -9.02 0.94 -16.89
C CYS A 7 -8.27 -0.12 -16.05
N PHE A 8 -8.91 -1.24 -15.68
CA PHE A 8 -8.31 -2.29 -14.85
C PHE A 8 -8.11 -3.57 -15.67
N SER A 9 -6.93 -4.16 -15.57
CA SER A 9 -6.75 -5.54 -16.02
C SER A 9 -7.08 -6.48 -14.85
N LEU A 10 -8.13 -7.29 -15.03
CA LEU A 10 -8.49 -8.37 -14.11
C LEU A 10 -7.82 -9.64 -14.59
N SER A 11 -6.84 -10.16 -13.84
CA SER A 11 -6.40 -11.54 -14.04
C SER A 11 -7.19 -12.44 -13.09
N ASN A 12 -8.13 -13.22 -13.62
CA ASN A 12 -8.81 -14.27 -12.87
C ASN A 12 -7.95 -15.55 -12.91
N SER A 13 -6.98 -15.65 -12.01
CA SER A 13 -6.32 -16.92 -11.70
C SER A 13 -6.98 -17.44 -10.44
N PHE A 14 -7.81 -18.49 -10.52
CA PHE A 14 -8.46 -19.05 -9.34
C PHE A 14 -7.40 -19.45 -8.28
N PRO A 15 -7.56 -19.06 -7.00
CA PRO A 15 -8.68 -18.31 -6.41
C PRO A 15 -8.39 -16.81 -6.14
N MET A 16 -7.46 -16.17 -6.84
CA MET A 16 -7.06 -14.78 -6.62
C MET A 16 -7.64 -13.81 -7.65
N ILE A 17 -8.41 -12.84 -7.19
CA ILE A 17 -8.66 -11.62 -7.97
C ILE A 17 -7.41 -10.74 -7.80
N ARG A 18 -6.74 -10.44 -8.91
CA ARG A 18 -5.65 -9.47 -8.96
C ARG A 18 -6.04 -8.32 -9.86
N ILE A 19 -5.86 -7.10 -9.37
CA ILE A 19 -6.05 -5.88 -10.13
C ILE A 19 -4.68 -5.25 -10.38
N HIS A 20 -4.37 -5.02 -11.65
CA HIS A 20 -3.26 -4.18 -12.08
C HIS A 20 -3.83 -3.01 -12.87
N ILE A 21 -3.53 -1.79 -12.42
CA ILE A 21 -3.78 -0.60 -13.24
C ILE A 21 -2.68 -0.52 -14.30
N LEU A 22 -3.09 -0.37 -15.57
CA LEU A 22 -2.16 -0.07 -16.65
C LEU A 22 -1.70 1.39 -16.53
N PRO A 23 -0.43 1.71 -16.83
CA PRO A 23 0.07 3.08 -16.79
C PRO A 23 -0.88 4.01 -17.55
N ILE A 24 -1.39 5.04 -16.87
CA ILE A 24 -2.26 6.03 -17.50
C ILE A 24 -1.46 6.70 -18.62
N VAL A 25 -1.77 6.39 -19.87
CA VAL A 25 -1.20 7.09 -21.02
C VAL A 25 -1.95 8.40 -21.16
N ALA A 26 -1.23 9.51 -21.02
CA ALA A 26 -1.74 10.86 -21.24
C ALA A 26 -2.44 10.92 -22.62
N GLY A 27 -3.74 11.23 -22.62
CA GLY A 27 -4.58 11.27 -23.83
C GLY A 27 -5.70 10.22 -23.87
N THR A 28 -5.67 9.22 -22.99
CA THR A 28 -6.84 8.37 -22.72
C THR A 28 -7.68 9.05 -21.64
N GLY A 29 -8.98 9.26 -21.87
CA GLY A 29 -9.89 9.89 -20.90
C GLY A 29 -10.17 9.07 -19.63
N CYS A 30 -9.21 8.26 -19.14
CA CYS A 30 -9.34 7.54 -17.87
C CYS A 30 -9.25 8.54 -16.71
N PHE A 31 -10.41 8.91 -16.17
CA PHE A 31 -10.57 9.73 -14.97
C PHE A 31 -10.23 8.96 -13.66
N LEU A 32 -9.14 8.21 -13.61
CA LEU A 32 -8.69 7.50 -12.40
C LEU A 32 -7.85 8.37 -11.47
N ARG A 33 -7.97 9.71 -11.54
CA ARG A 33 -7.31 10.63 -10.60
C ARG A 33 -7.68 10.35 -9.14
N GLN A 34 -8.83 9.71 -8.91
CA GLN A 34 -9.22 9.12 -7.65
C GLN A 34 -9.59 7.66 -7.86
N LEU A 35 -9.16 6.80 -6.94
CA LEU A 35 -9.56 5.41 -6.90
C LEU A 35 -11.06 5.33 -6.54
N PRO A 36 -11.91 4.72 -7.38
CA PRO A 36 -13.33 4.65 -7.12
C PRO A 36 -13.62 3.83 -5.86
N SER A 37 -14.53 4.31 -5.03
CA SER A 37 -14.93 3.68 -3.76
C SER A 37 -15.36 2.22 -3.92
N GLU A 38 -15.83 1.85 -5.11
CA GLU A 38 -16.30 0.53 -5.50
C GLU A 38 -15.21 -0.54 -5.42
N ILE A 39 -13.93 -0.17 -5.49
CA ILE A 39 -12.83 -1.12 -5.27
C ILE A 39 -12.87 -1.70 -3.85
N SER A 40 -13.40 -0.95 -2.89
CA SER A 40 -13.58 -1.42 -1.52
C SER A 40 -14.67 -2.50 -1.42
N HIS A 41 -15.52 -2.70 -2.44
CA HIS A 41 -16.47 -3.81 -2.43
C HIS A 41 -15.87 -5.16 -2.86
N LEU A 42 -14.61 -5.17 -3.31
CA LEU A 42 -13.92 -6.38 -3.75
C LEU A 42 -13.32 -7.15 -2.57
N SER A 43 -14.14 -7.59 -1.62
CA SER A 43 -13.68 -8.22 -0.37
C SER A 43 -12.84 -9.51 -0.55
N LYS A 44 -12.91 -10.13 -1.73
CA LYS A 44 -12.12 -11.31 -2.12
C LYS A 44 -10.82 -10.96 -2.84
N LEU A 45 -10.44 -9.68 -2.92
CA LEU A 45 -9.21 -9.24 -3.58
C LEU A 45 -8.00 -9.72 -2.76
N VAL A 46 -7.08 -10.40 -3.44
CA VAL A 46 -5.84 -10.93 -2.83
C VAL A 46 -4.64 -10.05 -3.18
N SER A 47 -4.66 -9.43 -4.35
CA SER A 47 -3.57 -8.58 -4.83
C SER A 47 -4.11 -7.30 -5.44
N LEU A 48 -3.58 -6.17 -5.00
CA LEU A 48 -3.87 -4.85 -5.55
C LEU A 48 -2.55 -4.17 -5.95
N ASN A 49 -2.40 -3.87 -7.23
CA ASN A 49 -1.29 -3.08 -7.75
C ASN A 49 -1.82 -1.79 -8.39
N LEU A 50 -1.51 -0.67 -7.74
CA LEU A 50 -1.73 0.70 -8.23
C LEU A 50 -0.40 1.40 -8.58
N GLY A 51 0.73 0.71 -8.44
CA GLY A 51 2.06 1.29 -8.58
C GLY A 51 2.35 1.83 -9.98
N ASN A 52 3.30 2.76 -10.06
CA ASN A 52 3.70 3.49 -11.27
C ASN A 52 2.56 4.30 -11.91
N ASN A 53 1.64 4.80 -11.10
CA ASN A 53 0.58 5.71 -11.53
C ASN A 53 0.67 7.04 -10.76
N PRO A 54 1.60 7.94 -11.12
CA PRO A 54 1.84 9.18 -10.37
C PRO A 54 0.68 10.18 -10.43
N GLU A 55 -0.26 10.00 -11.36
CA GLU A 55 -1.48 10.81 -11.42
C GLU A 55 -2.57 10.37 -10.42
N VAL A 56 -2.45 9.15 -9.85
CA VAL A 56 -3.37 8.64 -8.84
C VAL A 56 -2.98 9.23 -7.50
N LYS A 57 -3.96 9.89 -6.86
CA LYS A 57 -3.82 10.37 -5.48
C LYS A 57 -4.57 9.44 -4.55
N LEU A 58 -3.88 8.97 -3.51
CA LEU A 58 -4.48 8.14 -2.48
C LEU A 58 -4.57 8.91 -1.15
N GLU A 59 -5.77 9.38 -0.86
CA GLU A 59 -6.08 10.09 0.38
C GLU A 59 -6.49 9.11 1.50
N THR A 60 -6.38 9.57 2.75
CA THR A 60 -6.69 8.80 3.97
C THR A 60 -8.05 8.09 3.90
N ARG A 61 -9.11 8.76 3.44
CA ARG A 61 -10.46 8.18 3.36
C ARG A 61 -10.55 6.98 2.41
N ILE A 62 -9.78 7.01 1.32
CA ILE A 62 -9.76 5.92 0.35
C ILE A 62 -9.05 4.71 0.97
N LEU A 63 -7.90 4.95 1.59
CA LEU A 63 -7.17 3.90 2.30
C LEU A 63 -8.04 3.27 3.40
N GLU A 64 -8.75 4.06 4.20
CA GLU A 64 -9.67 3.54 5.23
C GLU A 64 -10.76 2.63 4.65
N GLY A 65 -11.32 2.99 3.49
CA GLY A 65 -12.27 2.14 2.78
C GLY A 65 -11.65 0.83 2.28
N LEU A 66 -10.44 0.89 1.71
CA LEU A 66 -9.69 -0.29 1.28
C LEU A 66 -9.41 -1.23 2.46
N VAL A 67 -8.86 -0.67 3.53
CA VAL A 67 -8.43 -1.39 4.72
C VAL A 67 -9.61 -2.06 5.43
N ARG A 68 -10.77 -1.38 5.51
CA ARG A 68 -11.97 -1.91 6.14
C ARG A 68 -12.52 -3.16 5.44
N ASN A 69 -12.42 -3.23 4.11
CA ASN A 69 -13.16 -4.22 3.33
C ASN A 69 -12.28 -5.27 2.63
N LEU A 70 -11.00 -4.97 2.35
CA LEU A 70 -10.08 -5.88 1.67
C LEU A 70 -9.36 -6.80 2.66
N THR A 71 -10.14 -7.55 3.45
CA THR A 71 -9.63 -8.41 4.53
C THR A 71 -8.82 -9.62 4.03
N MET A 72 -8.95 -9.97 2.75
CA MET A 72 -8.17 -11.05 2.11
C MET A 72 -6.91 -10.55 1.38
N LEU A 73 -6.59 -9.26 1.48
CA LEU A 73 -5.46 -8.69 0.74
C LEU A 73 -4.14 -9.22 1.29
N GLU A 74 -3.36 -9.87 0.42
CA GLU A 74 -2.03 -10.40 0.70
C GLU A 74 -0.92 -9.53 0.10
N GLN A 75 -1.20 -8.86 -1.02
CA GLN A 75 -0.20 -8.09 -1.77
C GLN A 75 -0.77 -6.69 -2.08
N LEU A 76 -0.10 -5.65 -1.58
CA LEU A 76 -0.42 -4.27 -1.87
C LEU A 76 0.80 -3.54 -2.41
N ASP A 77 0.74 -3.14 -3.67
CA ASP A 77 1.78 -2.37 -4.35
C ASP A 77 1.22 -1.00 -4.75
N LEU A 78 1.78 0.04 -4.15
CA LEU A 78 1.44 1.45 -4.37
C LEU A 78 2.67 2.27 -4.76
N ASP A 79 3.76 1.63 -5.22
CA ASP A 79 5.01 2.33 -5.54
C ASP A 79 4.75 3.50 -6.49
N SER A 80 5.29 4.68 -6.22
CA SER A 80 5.13 5.89 -7.05
C SER A 80 3.68 6.40 -7.21
N VAL A 81 2.79 6.10 -6.26
CA VAL A 81 1.47 6.75 -6.11
C VAL A 81 1.59 7.97 -5.20
N ASP A 82 0.89 9.08 -5.51
CA ASP A 82 0.90 10.28 -4.65
C ASP A 82 0.10 10.01 -3.36
N MET A 83 0.82 9.78 -2.26
CA MET A 83 0.29 9.59 -0.91
C MET A 83 0.75 10.71 0.03
N SER A 84 1.17 11.86 -0.51
CA SER A 84 1.77 12.96 0.25
C SER A 84 0.82 13.62 1.26
N ALA A 85 -0.49 13.49 1.06
CA ALA A 85 -1.55 13.98 1.93
C ALA A 85 -2.12 12.92 2.90
N MET A 86 -1.53 11.72 2.94
CA MET A 86 -2.01 10.61 3.76
C MET A 86 -1.68 10.80 5.24
N THR A 87 -2.63 10.47 6.11
CA THR A 87 -2.37 10.26 7.54
C THR A 87 -1.91 8.82 7.77
N LEU A 88 -0.65 8.63 8.15
CA LEU A 88 -0.04 7.29 8.34
C LEU A 88 -0.75 6.43 9.40
N GLY A 89 -1.43 7.04 10.38
CA GLY A 89 -2.21 6.31 11.40
C GLY A 89 -3.28 5.39 10.82
N SER A 90 -3.88 5.71 9.66
CA SER A 90 -4.90 4.86 9.03
C SER A 90 -4.32 3.57 8.43
N MET A 91 -2.99 3.49 8.26
CA MET A 91 -2.32 2.25 7.84
C MET A 91 -2.29 1.19 8.96
N ALA A 92 -2.48 1.59 10.22
CA ALA A 92 -2.52 0.70 11.38
C ALA A 92 -3.50 -0.48 11.23
N ASN A 93 -4.55 -0.29 10.44
CA ASN A 93 -5.64 -1.24 10.31
C ASN A 93 -5.48 -2.21 9.13
N LEU A 94 -4.36 -2.16 8.41
CA LEU A 94 -4.09 -3.02 7.25
C LEU A 94 -4.34 -4.51 7.57
N SER A 95 -4.74 -5.26 6.54
CA SER A 95 -5.16 -6.65 6.70
C SER A 95 -4.07 -7.52 7.35
N ASN A 96 -4.45 -8.35 8.33
CA ASN A 96 -3.57 -9.37 8.90
C ASN A 96 -3.15 -10.44 7.88
N SER A 97 -3.83 -10.54 6.75
CA SER A 97 -3.48 -11.42 5.64
C SER A 97 -2.29 -10.88 4.81
N LEU A 98 -1.86 -9.63 5.04
CA LEU A 98 -0.86 -8.97 4.20
C LEU A 98 0.51 -9.65 4.33
N ILE A 99 1.06 -10.03 3.17
CA ILE A 99 2.37 -10.66 3.00
C ILE A 99 3.39 -9.66 2.44
N SER A 100 2.95 -8.76 1.56
CA SER A 100 3.82 -7.76 0.93
C SER A 100 3.15 -6.39 0.89
N LEU A 101 3.90 -5.39 1.33
CA LEU A 101 3.54 -3.97 1.25
C LEU A 101 4.66 -3.19 0.56
N SER A 102 4.35 -2.57 -0.57
CA SER A 102 5.29 -1.71 -1.31
C SER A 102 4.73 -0.29 -1.41
N LEU A 103 5.50 0.66 -0.86
CA LEU A 103 5.15 2.08 -0.74
C LEU A 103 6.36 2.96 -1.11
N SER A 104 7.17 2.50 -2.07
CA SER A 104 8.39 3.22 -2.47
C SER A 104 8.02 4.47 -3.26
N SER A 105 8.70 5.58 -3.02
CA SER A 105 8.47 6.85 -3.76
C SER A 105 7.04 7.39 -3.67
N CYS A 106 6.35 7.20 -2.55
CA CYS A 106 4.95 7.61 -2.39
C CYS A 106 4.77 9.03 -1.79
N GLY A 107 5.87 9.73 -1.49
CA GLY A 107 5.84 11.04 -0.84
C GLY A 107 5.34 11.01 0.60
N LEU A 108 5.42 9.84 1.27
CA LEU A 108 4.98 9.68 2.66
C LEU A 108 5.80 10.56 3.61
N GLN A 109 5.13 11.11 4.62
CA GLN A 109 5.71 12.05 5.57
C GLN A 109 5.28 11.73 7.00
N GLY A 110 6.14 12.02 7.99
CA GLY A 110 5.83 11.82 9.40
C GLY A 110 6.25 10.45 9.92
N ASN A 111 5.64 9.99 11.02
CA ASN A 111 6.05 8.75 11.70
C ASN A 111 5.30 7.52 11.15
N PHE A 112 6.04 6.54 10.67
CA PHE A 112 5.50 5.26 10.19
C PHE A 112 4.96 4.43 11.37
N PRO A 113 3.74 3.87 11.27
CA PRO A 113 3.11 3.16 12.38
C PRO A 113 3.83 1.84 12.67
N GLU A 114 4.25 1.69 13.92
CA GLU A 114 4.97 0.50 14.41
C GLU A 114 4.15 -0.79 14.27
N ASN A 115 2.83 -0.66 14.29
CA ASN A 115 1.83 -1.72 14.19
C ASN A 115 2.04 -2.61 12.96
N ILE A 116 2.54 -2.03 11.86
CA ILE A 116 2.81 -2.75 10.61
C ILE A 116 3.86 -3.83 10.80
N PHE A 117 4.84 -3.60 11.67
CA PHE A 117 5.87 -4.60 11.98
C PHE A 117 5.29 -5.79 12.77
N PHE A 118 4.08 -5.69 13.31
CA PHE A 118 3.41 -6.79 14.03
C PHE A 118 2.41 -7.56 13.17
N LEU A 119 2.28 -7.24 11.87
CA LEU A 119 1.41 -7.99 10.98
C LEU A 119 1.92 -9.44 10.86
N PRO A 120 1.10 -10.46 11.18
CA PRO A 120 1.56 -11.82 11.44
C PRO A 120 2.11 -12.54 10.20
N ASN A 121 1.77 -12.06 9.01
CA ASN A 121 2.16 -12.69 7.73
C ASN A 121 3.10 -11.80 6.89
N LEU A 122 3.45 -10.60 7.36
CA LEU A 122 4.17 -9.62 6.55
C LEU A 122 5.62 -10.06 6.35
N ARG A 123 6.01 -10.33 5.10
CA ARG A 123 7.35 -10.77 4.70
C ARG A 123 8.13 -9.70 3.97
N THR A 124 7.44 -8.81 3.27
CA THR A 124 8.06 -7.76 2.45
C THR A 124 7.49 -6.41 2.82
N LEU A 125 8.37 -5.47 3.17
CA LEU A 125 8.03 -4.07 3.40
C LEU A 125 9.04 -3.18 2.67
N LYS A 126 8.56 -2.39 1.71
CA LYS A 126 9.37 -1.43 0.95
C LYS A 126 8.86 -0.01 1.18
N LEU A 127 9.73 0.85 1.70
CA LEU A 127 9.47 2.24 2.06
C LEU A 127 10.49 3.20 1.45
N ALA A 128 11.33 2.71 0.54
CA ALA A 128 12.43 3.47 -0.07
C ALA A 128 11.93 4.76 -0.73
N TYR A 129 12.80 5.77 -0.82
CA TYR A 129 12.51 7.04 -1.50
C TYR A 129 11.32 7.85 -0.93
N ASN A 130 10.98 7.67 0.34
CA ASN A 130 10.13 8.60 1.10
C ASN A 130 11.00 9.48 2.00
N GLN A 131 11.42 10.64 1.48
CA GLN A 131 12.46 11.49 2.12
C GLN A 131 12.06 12.03 3.50
N ASN A 132 10.76 12.29 3.72
CA ASN A 132 10.25 12.86 4.97
C ASN A 132 9.62 11.79 5.90
N LEU A 133 9.81 10.51 5.58
CA LEU A 133 9.28 9.41 6.37
C LEU A 133 10.26 9.05 7.49
N THR A 134 9.77 9.14 8.71
CA THR A 134 10.44 8.75 9.94
C THR A 134 9.77 7.51 10.52
N GLY A 135 10.39 6.85 11.49
CA GLY A 135 9.80 5.67 12.11
C GLY A 135 10.72 5.06 13.13
N PHE A 136 10.11 4.24 13.98
CA PHE A 136 10.82 3.43 14.94
C PHE A 136 10.52 1.98 14.61
N PHE A 137 11.56 1.15 14.68
CA PHE A 137 11.33 -0.24 14.98
C PHE A 137 10.74 -0.29 16.39
N PRO A 138 9.81 -1.22 16.69
CA PRO A 138 9.29 -1.32 18.05
C PRO A 138 10.43 -1.63 19.06
N LYS A 139 10.17 -1.91 20.34
CA LYS A 139 11.28 -2.19 21.30
C LYS A 139 11.40 -3.63 21.80
N GLU A 140 10.35 -4.45 21.63
CA GLU A 140 10.28 -5.77 22.29
C GLU A 140 9.76 -6.87 21.36
N ASN A 141 10.44 -8.02 21.38
CA ASN A 141 9.93 -9.35 21.03
C ASN A 141 9.26 -9.50 19.64
N TRP A 142 9.91 -9.07 18.55
CA TRP A 142 9.38 -9.39 17.21
C TRP A 142 9.89 -10.73 16.72
N SER A 143 9.01 -11.73 16.83
CA SER A 143 9.02 -12.89 15.96
C SER A 143 8.52 -12.47 14.57
N ASN A 144 9.24 -11.55 13.89
CA ASN A 144 8.79 -11.01 12.62
C ASN A 144 9.14 -11.96 11.48
N PRO A 145 8.18 -12.40 10.64
CA PRO A 145 8.48 -13.12 9.40
C PRO A 145 9.08 -12.24 8.31
N LEU A 146 9.33 -10.94 8.55
CA LEU A 146 9.91 -10.00 7.59
C LEU A 146 11.24 -10.52 7.03
N GLN A 147 11.26 -10.77 5.73
CA GLN A 147 12.41 -11.30 4.99
C GLN A 147 13.08 -10.18 4.18
N VAL A 148 12.28 -9.23 3.69
CA VAL A 148 12.75 -8.13 2.84
C VAL A 148 12.27 -6.82 3.43
N PHE A 149 13.22 -6.02 3.90
CA PHE A 149 12.99 -4.64 4.31
C PHE A 149 13.79 -3.69 3.43
N GLY A 150 13.09 -2.87 2.64
CA GLY A 150 13.71 -1.85 1.80
C GLY A 150 13.42 -0.46 2.34
N CYS A 151 14.31 0.09 3.18
CA CYS A 151 14.34 1.52 3.48
C CYS A 151 15.64 2.10 2.93
N LEU A 152 15.55 3.17 2.14
CA LEU A 152 16.73 3.93 1.70
C LEU A 152 16.67 5.30 2.34
N PHE A 153 16.84 5.41 3.67
CA PHE A 153 17.20 6.66 4.35
C PHE A 153 17.72 6.41 5.78
N HIS A 154 18.62 7.29 6.23
CA HIS A 154 19.40 7.17 7.48
C HIS A 154 18.57 7.28 8.77
N GLU A 155 17.35 7.83 8.76
CA GLU A 155 16.60 8.09 10.01
C GLU A 155 15.93 6.85 10.60
N PHE A 156 15.47 5.90 9.77
CA PHE A 156 14.85 4.65 10.25
C PHE A 156 15.86 3.76 11.01
N LEU A 157 17.14 3.90 10.72
CA LEU A 157 18.23 3.10 11.29
C LEU A 157 18.83 3.72 12.56
N ARG A 158 18.50 4.97 12.91
CA ARG A 158 19.10 5.65 14.08
C ARG A 158 18.67 5.04 15.43
N ASN A 159 17.62 4.22 15.47
CA ASN A 159 17.08 3.64 16.71
C ASN A 159 17.40 2.16 16.91
N ILE A 160 18.29 1.55 16.10
CA ILE A 160 18.70 0.15 16.26
C ILE A 160 19.85 0.00 17.29
N ALA A 161 20.38 1.09 17.85
CA ALA A 161 21.46 1.03 18.83
C ALA A 161 21.35 2.10 19.93
N THR A 162 20.67 1.76 21.02
CA THR A 162 21.04 2.15 22.41
C THR A 162 20.52 1.09 23.37
#